data_AF-A0A1Y5DVD2-F1
#
_entry.id   AF-A0A1Y5DVD2-F1
#
_cell.length_a   1.000
_cell.length_b   1.000
_cell.length_c   1.000
_cell.angle_alpha   90.00
_cell.angle_beta   90.00
_cell.angle_gamma   90.00
#
_symmetry.space_group_name_H-M   'P 1'
#
loop_
_entity.id
_entity.type
_entity.pdbx_description
1 polymer ?
#
loop_
_entity_poly.entity_id
_entity_poly.type
_entity_poly.pdbx_seq_one_letter_code
_entity_poly.pdbx_strand_id
1 'polypeptide(L)'
;MADGNSRVFDIHLGTTTFKQAQQAFNIYAKTAIFSQENQAASVEAYFDSINLGGLSAKVVLNLSVADDAIPAMQDHATEAKLQPSGARRYMLHSDDQAQLLDAPINTITYIPSVKLNEDMLINRFGVAEKVEQATNQPNTIIWHYPKIGLSIRLSPEDKTVLEYSTIN
;
A
#
# COMPACT_ATOMS: atom_id res chain seq x y z
N MET A 1 -7.14 -8.32 17.43
CA MET A 1 -5.94 -8.21 18.29
C MET A 1 -6.23 -7.13 19.33
N ALA A 2 -5.44 -7.03 20.41
CA ALA A 2 -5.76 -6.15 21.54
C ALA A 2 -5.57 -4.65 21.26
N ASP A 3 -4.87 -4.31 20.18
CA ASP A 3 -4.51 -2.95 19.72
C ASP A 3 -5.30 -2.48 18.48
N GLY A 4 -6.27 -3.28 18.02
CA GLY A 4 -7.12 -2.93 16.88
C GLY A 4 -6.44 -3.01 15.51
N ASN A 5 -5.11 -3.02 15.40
CA ASN A 5 -4.45 -2.97 14.10
C ASN A 5 -4.39 -4.31 13.37
N SER A 6 -4.40 -4.26 12.04
CA SER A 6 -4.30 -5.44 11.19
C SER A 6 -2.85 -5.96 11.19
N ARG A 7 -2.69 -7.27 11.45
CA ARG A 7 -1.42 -7.99 11.24
C ARG A 7 -1.54 -8.84 9.98
N VAL A 8 -0.75 -8.50 8.96
CA VAL A 8 -0.75 -9.19 7.67
C VAL A 8 0.67 -9.26 7.13
N PHE A 9 1.07 -10.39 6.55
CA PHE A 9 2.42 -10.61 6.01
C PHE A 9 3.55 -10.31 7.03
N ASP A 10 3.32 -10.65 8.30
CA ASP A 10 4.20 -10.32 9.43
C ASP A 10 4.45 -8.83 9.69
N ILE A 11 3.66 -7.96 9.05
CA ILE A 11 3.62 -6.52 9.33
C ILE A 11 2.44 -6.25 10.27
N HIS A 12 2.73 -5.55 11.35
CA HIS A 12 1.76 -4.95 12.24
C HIS A 12 1.61 -3.46 11.88
N LEU A 13 0.50 -3.11 11.24
CA LEU A 13 0.26 -1.73 10.78
C LEU A 13 0.30 -0.72 11.94
N GLY A 14 0.93 0.42 11.72
CA GLY A 14 1.16 1.48 12.71
C GLY A 14 2.38 1.26 13.62
N THR A 15 3.02 0.08 13.60
CA THR A 15 4.15 -0.21 14.50
C THR A 15 5.36 -0.84 13.80
N THR A 16 5.14 -1.75 12.86
CA THR A 16 6.24 -2.34 12.10
C THR A 16 6.88 -1.28 11.23
N THR A 17 8.20 -1.10 11.40
CA THR A 17 8.97 -0.11 10.66
C THR A 17 9.30 -0.62 9.26
N PHE A 18 9.62 0.31 8.37
CA PHE A 18 10.07 -0.04 7.02
C PHE A 18 11.29 -0.99 7.04
N LYS A 19 12.26 -0.72 7.91
CA LYS A 19 13.44 -1.59 8.10
C LYS A 19 13.06 -3.01 8.49
N GLN A 20 12.12 -3.17 9.42
CA GLN A 20 11.64 -4.50 9.84
C GLN A 20 10.94 -5.23 8.69
N ALA A 21 10.13 -4.54 7.89
CA ALA A 21 9.49 -5.15 6.72
C ALA A 21 10.51 -5.61 5.68
N GLN A 22 11.54 -4.81 5.39
CA GLN A 22 12.62 -5.22 4.48
C GLN A 22 13.36 -6.47 4.98
N GLN A 23 13.59 -6.56 6.29
CA GLN A 23 14.21 -7.74 6.90
C GLN A 23 13.30 -8.97 6.82
N ALA A 24 12.01 -8.82 7.12
CA ALA A 24 11.03 -9.90 7.03
C ALA A 24 10.87 -10.42 5.60
N PHE A 25 10.92 -9.52 4.62
CA PHE A 25 10.79 -9.85 3.20
C PHE A 25 12.11 -10.28 2.55
N ASN A 26 13.24 -10.05 3.21
CA ASN A 26 14.58 -10.23 2.68
C ASN A 26 14.79 -9.54 1.31
N ILE A 27 14.19 -8.36 1.14
CA ILE A 27 14.22 -7.57 -0.10
C ILE A 27 14.39 -6.08 0.26
N TYR A 28 15.26 -5.39 -0.48
CA TYR A 28 15.34 -3.93 -0.44
C TYR A 28 14.32 -3.33 -1.41
N ALA A 29 13.39 -2.53 -0.88
CA ALA A 29 12.42 -1.82 -1.67
C ALA A 29 12.98 -0.50 -2.20
N LYS A 30 12.39 -0.03 -3.31
CA LYS A 30 12.61 1.33 -3.79
C LYS A 30 11.63 2.25 -3.07
N THR A 31 12.07 3.42 -2.63
CA THR A 31 11.19 4.43 -2.03
C THR A 31 11.01 5.64 -2.95
N ALA A 32 9.83 6.27 -2.87
CA ALA A 32 9.56 7.52 -3.55
C ALA A 32 8.42 8.28 -2.86
N ILE A 33 8.36 9.59 -3.10
CA ILE A 33 7.22 10.42 -2.69
C ILE A 33 6.26 10.52 -3.88
N PHE A 34 4.96 10.42 -3.62
CA PHE A 34 3.91 10.65 -4.59
C PHE A 34 3.06 11.83 -4.17
N SER A 35 2.78 12.74 -5.10
CA SER A 35 1.86 13.83 -4.87
C SER A 35 0.92 13.98 -6.06
N GLN A 36 -0.35 14.28 -5.79
CA GLN A 36 -1.36 14.53 -6.81
C GLN A 36 -2.24 15.70 -6.36
N GLU A 37 -2.76 16.47 -7.32
CA GLU A 37 -3.67 17.58 -7.00
C GLU A 37 -4.86 17.10 -6.17
N ASN A 38 -5.20 17.86 -5.12
CA ASN A 38 -6.28 17.56 -4.16
C ASN A 38 -6.09 16.25 -3.37
N GLN A 39 -4.88 15.70 -3.29
CA GLN A 39 -4.54 14.56 -2.45
C GLN A 39 -3.33 14.90 -1.58
N ALA A 40 -3.31 14.36 -0.35
CA ALA A 40 -2.13 14.43 0.48
C ALA A 40 -0.97 13.68 -0.19
N ALA A 41 0.25 14.21 -0.06
CA ALA A 41 1.43 13.51 -0.54
C ALA A 41 1.70 12.28 0.33
N SER A 42 2.23 11.22 -0.27
CA SER A 42 2.57 9.97 0.40
C SER A 42 4.03 9.62 0.21
N VAL A 43 4.62 8.94 1.20
CA VAL A 43 5.91 8.27 1.06
C VAL A 43 5.66 6.78 0.92
N GLU A 44 6.10 6.20 -0.18
CA GLU A 44 5.79 4.82 -0.55
C GLU A 44 7.05 3.99 -0.79
N ALA A 45 7.04 2.75 -0.33
CA ALA A 45 8.07 1.74 -0.59
C ALA A 45 7.51 0.62 -1.47
N TYR A 46 8.21 0.32 -2.57
CA TYR A 46 7.76 -0.60 -3.61
C TYR A 46 8.58 -1.88 -3.67
N PHE A 47 7.88 -3.00 -3.68
CA PHE A 47 8.39 -4.33 -3.98
C PHE A 47 7.79 -4.78 -5.31
N ASP A 48 8.62 -4.75 -6.38
CA ASP A 48 8.18 -5.02 -7.76
C ASP A 48 7.73 -6.48 -7.98
N SER A 49 8.26 -7.41 -7.18
CA SER A 49 7.87 -8.82 -7.20
C SER A 49 8.31 -9.50 -5.90
N ILE A 50 7.36 -10.00 -5.13
CA ILE A 50 7.58 -10.80 -3.91
C ILE A 50 6.59 -11.95 -3.86
N ASN A 51 6.97 -13.08 -3.25
CA ASN A 51 6.03 -14.16 -2.93
C ASN A 51 5.51 -13.98 -1.49
N LEU A 52 4.22 -13.67 -1.35
CA LEU A 52 3.55 -13.51 -0.07
C LEU A 52 2.17 -14.14 -0.12
N GLY A 53 1.80 -14.88 0.92
CA GLY A 53 0.52 -15.59 0.96
C GLY A 53 0.37 -16.66 -0.12
N GLY A 54 1.48 -17.19 -0.64
CA GLY A 54 1.49 -18.23 -1.68
C GLY A 54 1.36 -17.70 -3.11
N LEU A 55 1.29 -16.38 -3.32
CA LEU A 55 1.17 -15.76 -4.63
C LEU A 55 2.33 -14.79 -4.86
N SER A 56 2.77 -14.71 -6.11
CA SER A 56 3.63 -13.60 -6.56
C SER A 56 2.80 -12.33 -6.65
N ALA A 57 3.32 -11.22 -6.14
CA ALA A 57 2.62 -9.95 -6.09
C ALA A 57 3.56 -8.76 -6.19
N LYS A 58 2.99 -7.62 -6.59
CA LYS A 58 3.54 -6.30 -6.28
C LYS A 58 3.02 -5.87 -4.92
N VAL A 59 3.89 -5.28 -4.11
CA VAL A 59 3.52 -4.72 -2.81
C VAL A 59 3.98 -3.27 -2.72
N VAL A 60 3.07 -2.42 -2.24
CA VAL A 60 3.36 -1.03 -1.89
C VAL A 60 3.09 -0.86 -0.41
N LEU A 61 4.07 -0.35 0.31
CA LEU A 61 3.92 0.05 1.71
C LEU A 61 3.84 1.57 1.75
N ASN A 62 2.78 2.10 2.36
CA ASN A 62 2.72 3.51 2.68
C ASN A 62 3.37 3.72 4.05
N LEU A 63 4.34 4.63 4.10
CA LEU A 63 5.12 4.93 5.29
C LEU A 63 4.52 6.14 5.99
N SER A 64 4.33 6.01 7.30
CA SER A 64 3.88 7.10 8.16
C SER A 64 5.05 8.07 8.36
N VAL A 65 5.02 9.14 7.58
CA VAL A 65 5.96 10.27 7.64
C VAL A 65 5.15 11.50 8.00
N ALA A 66 5.71 12.37 8.84
CA ALA A 66 5.03 13.60 9.22
C ALA A 66 4.83 14.50 7.99
N ASP A 67 3.62 15.06 7.84
CA ASP A 67 3.23 15.86 6.67
C ASP A 67 4.14 17.09 6.47
N ASP A 68 4.73 17.62 7.54
CA ASP A 68 5.66 18.74 7.51
C ASP A 68 7.08 18.38 7.06
N ALA A 69 7.45 17.09 7.13
CA ALA A 69 8.73 16.59 6.65
C ALA A 69 8.74 16.32 5.13
N ILE A 70 7.59 15.96 4.55
CA ILE A 70 7.48 15.59 3.13
C ILE A 70 7.91 16.73 2.18
N PRO A 71 7.52 18.01 2.39
CA PRO A 71 7.97 19.11 1.54
C PRO A 71 9.49 19.25 1.47
N ALA A 72 10.20 19.11 2.61
CA ALA A 72 11.65 19.17 2.64
C ALA A 72 12.29 18.01 1.84
N MET A 73 11.74 16.80 1.97
CA MET A 73 12.19 15.65 1.18
C MET A 73 11.90 15.81 -0.32
N GLN A 74 10.82 16.51 -0.70
CA GLN A 74 10.52 16.84 -2.10
C GLN A 74 11.50 17.86 -2.67
N ASP A 75 11.86 18.89 -1.89
CA ASP A 75 12.84 19.91 -2.28
C ASP A 75 14.24 19.30 -2.46
N HIS A 76 14.58 18.29 -1.66
CA HIS A 76 15.83 17.53 -1.78
C HIS A 76 15.79 16.44 -2.86
N ALA A 77 14.63 16.17 -3.46
CA ALA A 77 14.47 15.07 -4.40
C ALA A 77 15.40 15.23 -5.60
N THR A 78 16.05 14.13 -5.97
CA THR A 78 17.02 14.09 -7.07
C THR A 78 16.36 14.09 -8.44
N GLU A 79 15.08 13.73 -8.50
CA GLU A 79 14.27 13.72 -9.73
C GLU A 79 12.78 13.84 -9.41
N ALA A 80 12.02 14.52 -10.27
CA ALA A 80 10.56 14.52 -10.24
C ALA A 80 10.00 14.14 -11.63
N LYS A 81 9.10 13.14 -11.66
CA LYS A 81 8.52 12.58 -12.90
C LYS A 81 7.00 12.53 -12.84
N LEU A 82 6.33 13.13 -13.82
CA LEU A 82 4.88 12.97 -14.01
C LEU A 82 4.56 11.51 -14.42
N GLN A 83 3.60 10.91 -13.74
CA GLN A 83 3.11 9.56 -14.01
C GLN A 83 1.87 9.61 -14.93
N PRO A 84 1.56 8.53 -15.67
CA PRO A 84 0.35 8.47 -16.50
C PRO A 84 -0.96 8.70 -15.72
N SER A 85 -0.97 8.43 -14.42
CA SER A 85 -2.11 8.68 -13.52
C SER A 85 -2.33 10.17 -13.20
N GLY A 86 -1.41 11.05 -13.58
CA GLY A 86 -1.39 12.46 -13.19
C GLY A 86 -0.63 12.74 -11.88
N ALA A 87 -0.25 11.71 -11.12
CA ALA A 87 0.59 11.86 -9.95
C ALA A 87 2.03 12.26 -10.34
N ARG A 88 2.72 13.04 -9.50
CA ARG A 88 4.16 13.26 -9.60
C ARG A 88 4.89 12.32 -8.65
N ARG A 89 5.88 11.62 -9.16
CA ARG A 89 6.78 10.75 -8.40
C ARG A 89 8.12 11.45 -8.20
N TYR A 90 8.54 11.58 -6.95
CA TYR A 90 9.82 12.18 -6.58
C TYR A 90 10.78 11.09 -6.09
N MET A 91 12.00 11.08 -6.64
CA MET A 91 13.06 10.18 -6.20
C MET A 91 13.77 10.81 -4.99
N LEU A 92 13.59 10.19 -3.83
CA LEU A 92 14.19 10.63 -2.56
C LEU A 92 15.72 10.69 -2.63
N HIS A 93 16.31 11.67 -1.95
CA HIS A 93 17.74 11.72 -1.70
C HIS A 93 18.17 10.60 -0.73
N SER A 94 19.43 10.17 -0.77
CA SER A 94 19.91 9.06 0.06
C SER A 94 19.77 9.32 1.57
N ASP A 95 19.93 10.57 1.98
CA ASP A 95 19.82 10.96 3.39
C ASP A 95 18.38 10.83 3.89
N ASP A 96 17.40 11.20 3.06
CA ASP A 96 15.98 11.04 3.38
C ASP A 96 15.60 9.55 3.38
N GLN A 97 16.14 8.75 2.45
CA GLN A 97 15.92 7.29 2.45
C GLN A 97 16.36 6.62 3.76
N ALA A 98 17.46 7.08 4.37
CA ALA A 98 17.92 6.55 5.64
C ALA A 98 16.95 6.87 6.79
N GLN A 99 16.34 8.07 6.79
CA GLN A 99 15.35 8.47 7.79
C GLN A 99 14.07 7.63 7.73
N LEU A 100 13.69 7.15 6.53
CA LEU A 100 12.49 6.34 6.34
C LEU A 100 12.58 4.93 6.95
N LEU A 101 13.78 4.45 7.29
CA LEU A 101 13.96 3.10 7.84
C LEU A 101 13.16 2.86 9.12
N ASP A 102 13.02 3.90 9.95
CA ASP A 102 12.29 3.83 11.22
C ASP A 102 10.83 4.27 11.09
N ALA A 103 10.38 4.70 9.89
CA ALA A 103 9.00 5.08 9.65
C ALA A 103 8.07 3.86 9.76
N PRO A 104 7.00 3.91 10.58
CA PRO A 104 6.00 2.86 10.66
C PRO A 104 5.21 2.72 9.36
N ILE A 105 4.73 1.52 9.06
CA ILE A 105 3.87 1.25 7.89
C ILE A 105 2.41 1.42 8.29
N ASN A 106 1.65 2.28 7.64
CA ASN A 106 0.21 2.50 7.95
C ASN A 106 -0.73 1.74 7.00
N THR A 107 -0.31 1.49 5.77
CA THR A 107 -1.12 0.86 4.72
C THR A 107 -0.26 -0.09 3.89
N ILE A 108 -0.84 -1.23 3.51
CA ILE A 108 -0.25 -2.19 2.57
C ILE A 108 -1.18 -2.34 1.39
N THR A 109 -0.69 -2.03 0.19
CA THR A 109 -1.36 -2.36 -1.07
C THR A 109 -0.71 -3.60 -1.67
N TYR A 110 -1.49 -4.67 -1.80
CA TYR A 110 -1.07 -5.96 -2.30
C TYR A 110 -1.79 -6.26 -3.63
N ILE A 111 -1.01 -6.41 -4.70
CA ILE A 111 -1.52 -6.62 -6.06
C ILE A 111 -0.99 -7.97 -6.57
N PRO A 112 -1.76 -9.06 -6.41
CA PRO A 112 -1.35 -10.37 -6.90
C PRO A 112 -1.13 -10.35 -8.42
N SER A 113 -0.21 -11.19 -8.89
CA SER A 113 0.05 -11.37 -10.33
C SER A 113 -1.14 -12.04 -11.03
N VAL A 114 -1.87 -12.88 -10.30
CA VAL A 114 -3.12 -13.51 -10.73
C VAL A 114 -4.32 -12.64 -10.38
N LYS A 115 -5.33 -12.65 -11.24
CA LYS A 115 -6.62 -12.03 -10.97
C LYS A 115 -7.45 -12.95 -10.10
N LEU A 116 -7.86 -12.47 -8.92
CA LEU A 116 -8.72 -13.23 -8.00
C LEU A 116 -10.18 -13.03 -8.41
N ASN A 117 -10.94 -14.12 -8.44
CA ASN A 117 -12.39 -14.08 -8.62
C ASN A 117 -13.12 -14.10 -7.28
N GLU A 118 -14.44 -13.93 -7.31
CA GLU A 118 -15.28 -13.87 -6.12
C GLU A 118 -15.18 -15.14 -5.26
N ASP A 119 -15.23 -16.33 -5.88
CA ASP A 119 -15.14 -17.60 -5.16
C ASP A 119 -13.81 -17.75 -4.41
N MET A 120 -12.69 -17.37 -5.02
CA MET A 120 -11.38 -17.39 -4.36
C MET A 120 -11.34 -16.45 -3.15
N LEU A 121 -11.94 -15.27 -3.27
CA LEU A 121 -12.01 -14.30 -2.18
C LEU A 121 -12.92 -14.77 -1.05
N ILE A 122 -14.09 -15.30 -1.37
CA ILE A 122 -15.03 -15.86 -0.38
C ILE A 122 -14.37 -17.02 0.38
N ASN A 123 -13.67 -17.92 -0.32
CA ASN A 123 -12.95 -19.01 0.33
C ASN A 123 -11.83 -18.51 1.26
N ARG A 124 -11.21 -17.38 0.93
CA ARG A 124 -10.06 -16.85 1.70
C ARG A 124 -10.46 -15.95 2.87
N PHE A 125 -11.47 -15.12 2.68
CA PHE A 125 -11.85 -14.03 3.59
C PHE A 125 -13.30 -14.13 4.10
N GLY A 126 -14.11 -15.03 3.54
CA GLY A 126 -15.55 -15.09 3.76
C GLY A 126 -16.31 -14.08 2.90
N VAL A 127 -17.61 -13.97 3.14
CA VAL A 127 -18.46 -12.97 2.47
C VAL A 127 -18.12 -11.59 3.02
N ALA A 128 -17.98 -10.60 2.12
CA ALA A 128 -17.73 -9.22 2.49
C ALA A 128 -18.86 -8.64 3.35
N GLU A 129 -18.51 -7.81 4.33
CA GLU A 129 -19.49 -7.18 5.24
C GLU A 129 -20.22 -6.03 4.55
N LYS A 130 -19.56 -5.39 3.59
CA LYS A 130 -20.11 -4.33 2.75
C LYS A 130 -19.53 -4.45 1.35
N VAL A 131 -20.38 -4.23 0.35
CA VAL A 131 -19.99 -4.12 -1.06
C VAL A 131 -20.46 -2.78 -1.59
N GLU A 132 -19.59 -2.05 -2.28
CA GLU A 132 -19.92 -0.78 -2.94
C GLU A 132 -19.39 -0.73 -4.37
N GLN A 133 -20.01 0.09 -5.21
CA GLN A 133 -19.53 0.37 -6.56
C GLN A 133 -18.60 1.58 -6.52
N ALA A 134 -17.48 1.53 -7.23
CA ALA A 134 -16.54 2.63 -7.27
C ALA A 134 -17.13 3.84 -8.01
N THR A 135 -17.03 5.03 -7.41
CA THR A 135 -17.69 6.27 -7.87
C THR A 135 -17.37 6.66 -9.32
N ASN A 136 -16.15 6.39 -9.80
CA ASN A 136 -15.69 6.78 -11.14
C ASN A 136 -15.31 5.58 -12.03
N GLN A 137 -15.64 4.36 -11.61
CA GLN A 137 -15.35 3.14 -12.35
C GLN A 137 -16.55 2.19 -12.22
N PRO A 138 -17.55 2.27 -13.11
CA PRO A 138 -18.83 1.57 -12.94
C PRO A 138 -18.69 0.04 -12.93
N ASN A 139 -17.64 -0.50 -13.54
CA ASN A 139 -17.39 -1.94 -13.54
C ASN A 139 -16.50 -2.38 -12.36
N THR A 140 -16.08 -1.45 -11.50
CA THR A 140 -15.27 -1.76 -10.32
C THR A 140 -16.17 -1.87 -9.10
N ILE A 141 -16.12 -3.01 -8.43
CA ILE A 141 -16.74 -3.23 -7.12
C ILE A 141 -15.67 -3.26 -6.04
N ILE A 142 -16.02 -2.78 -4.85
CA ILE A 142 -15.16 -2.73 -3.68
C ILE A 142 -15.82 -3.55 -2.58
N TRP A 143 -15.13 -4.58 -2.12
CA TRP A 143 -15.53 -5.42 -1.00
C TRP A 143 -14.80 -4.95 0.25
N HIS A 144 -15.52 -4.77 1.36
CA HIS A 144 -14.95 -4.32 2.61
C HIS A 144 -15.05 -5.40 3.69
N TYR A 145 -13.96 -5.54 4.44
CA TYR A 145 -13.83 -6.37 5.63
C TYR A 145 -13.29 -5.50 6.79
N PRO A 146 -14.14 -4.63 7.38
CA PRO A 146 -13.72 -3.65 8.39
C PRO A 146 -13.01 -4.26 9.58
N LYS A 147 -13.42 -5.46 10.03
CA LYS A 147 -12.82 -6.16 11.19
C LYS A 147 -11.34 -6.53 11.03
N ILE A 148 -10.82 -6.53 9.81
CA ILE A 148 -9.41 -6.80 9.50
C ILE A 148 -8.76 -5.65 8.72
N GLY A 149 -9.45 -4.49 8.61
CA GLY A 149 -8.96 -3.32 7.91
C GLY A 149 -8.70 -3.56 6.42
N LEU A 150 -9.42 -4.47 5.77
CA LEU A 150 -9.18 -4.85 4.38
C LEU A 150 -10.28 -4.30 3.45
N SER A 151 -9.85 -3.70 2.33
CA SER A 151 -10.70 -3.43 1.17
C SER A 151 -10.14 -4.12 -0.06
N ILE A 152 -11.00 -4.71 -0.89
CA ILE A 152 -10.61 -5.41 -2.12
C ILE A 152 -11.33 -4.78 -3.30
N ARG A 153 -10.56 -4.23 -4.25
CA ARG A 153 -11.08 -3.72 -5.52
C ARG A 153 -11.04 -4.81 -6.58
N LEU A 154 -12.19 -5.02 -7.22
CA LEU A 154 -12.41 -5.98 -8.28
C LEU A 154 -12.91 -5.24 -9.52
N SER A 155 -12.16 -5.31 -10.61
CA SER A 155 -12.48 -4.72 -11.91
C SER A 155 -12.33 -5.80 -12.99
N PRO A 156 -13.19 -5.88 -14.02
CA PRO A 156 -13.02 -6.78 -15.17
C PRO A 156 -11.76 -6.53 -15.99
N GLU A 157 -11.25 -5.29 -16.02
CA GLU A 157 -10.10 -4.93 -16.86
C GLU A 157 -8.78 -4.88 -16.07
N ASP A 158 -8.85 -4.57 -14.77
CA ASP A 158 -7.66 -4.39 -13.95
C ASP A 158 -7.30 -5.65 -13.13
N LYS A 159 -6.11 -5.61 -12.52
CA LYS A 159 -5.72 -6.59 -11.50
C LYS A 159 -6.54 -6.38 -10.23
N THR A 160 -6.74 -7.45 -9.47
CA THR A 160 -7.30 -7.35 -8.12
C THR A 160 -6.34 -6.55 -7.24
N VAL A 161 -6.85 -5.61 -6.46
CA VAL A 161 -6.07 -4.81 -5.51
C VAL A 161 -6.62 -5.05 -4.12
N LEU A 162 -5.77 -5.50 -3.20
CA LEU A 162 -6.09 -5.65 -1.78
C LEU A 162 -5.37 -4.54 -1.03
N GLU A 163 -6.11 -3.78 -0.22
CA GLU A 163 -5.56 -2.70 0.58
C GLU A 163 -5.87 -2.96 2.06
N TYR A 164 -4.82 -3.06 2.87
CA TYR A 164 -4.90 -3.22 4.31
C TYR A 164 -4.52 -1.90 4.97
N SER A 165 -5.35 -1.40 5.88
CA SER A 165 -5.09 -0.19 6.67
C SER A 165 -5.33 -0.43 8.17
N THR A 166 -4.85 0.50 9.00
CA THR A 166 -5.14 0.51 10.44
C THR A 166 -6.65 0.58 10.68
N ILE A 167 -7.13 -0.14 11.69
CA ILE A 167 -8.54 -0.09 12.09
C ILE A 167 -8.67 1.02 13.13
N ASN A 168 -9.46 2.04 12.81
CA ASN A 168 -9.79 3.13 13.72
C ASN A 168 -10.85 2.73 14.75
#